data_AF-A0A2V4D9Q6-F1
#
_entry.id   AF-A0A2V4D9Q6-F1
#
_cell.length_a   1.000
_cell.length_b   1.000
_cell.length_c   1.000
_cell.angle_alpha   90.00
_cell.angle_beta   90.00
_cell.angle_gamma   90.00
#
_symmetry.space_group_name_H-M   'P 1'
#
loop_
_entity.id
_entity.type
_entity.pdbx_description
1 polymer ?
#
loop_
_entity_poly.entity_id
_entity_poly.type
_entity_poly.pdbx_seq_one_letter_code
_entity_poly.pdbx_strand_id
1 'polypeptide(L)' 'LRETGRAASQASLGELQQFWVESESGNLILAPLSGGFTLFVSSQGTSNIGRLRHEVQARTSVIEDLLR' A
#
# COMPACT_ATOMS: atom_id res chain seq x y z
N LEU A 1 7.06 4.74 5.92
CA LEU A 1 5.88 4.30 6.70
C LEU A 1 5.77 4.93 8.09
N ARG A 2 6.86 5.11 8.85
CA ARG A 2 6.81 5.72 10.20
C ARG A 2 6.04 7.06 10.25
N GLU A 3 6.35 8.01 9.37
CA GLU A 3 5.65 9.31 9.36
C GLU A 3 4.21 9.18 8.89
N THR A 4 3.93 8.29 7.95
CA THR A 4 2.57 7.95 7.50
C THR A 4 1.74 7.33 8.63
N GLY A 5 2.34 6.45 9.42
CA GLY A 5 1.73 5.84 10.61
C GLY A 5 1.45 6.89 11.68
N ARG A 6 2.38 7.83 11.92
CA ARG A 6 2.14 8.98 12.82
C ARG A 6 0.95 9.82 12.37
N ALA A 7 0.87 10.15 11.08
CA ALA A 7 -0.25 10.90 10.53
C ALA A 7 -1.59 10.14 10.70
N ALA A 8 -1.60 8.84 10.45
CA ALA A 8 -2.78 7.99 10.66
C ALA A 8 -3.23 7.96 12.13
N SER A 9 -2.28 7.87 13.07
CA SER A 9 -2.56 7.94 14.51
C SER A 9 -3.13 9.30 14.91
N GLN A 10 -2.54 10.40 14.43
CA GLN A 10 -3.05 11.75 14.70
C GLN A 10 -4.46 11.98 14.14
N ALA A 11 -4.76 11.35 13.00
CA ALA A 11 -6.07 11.40 12.37
C ALA A 11 -7.07 10.37 12.96
N SER A 12 -6.69 9.60 13.98
CA SER A 12 -7.53 8.53 14.58
C SER A 12 -8.03 7.49 13.56
N LEU A 13 -7.23 7.21 12.52
CA LEU A 13 -7.59 6.26 11.46
C LEU A 13 -7.25 4.80 11.80
N GLY A 14 -6.56 4.58 12.92
CA GLY A 14 -6.10 3.25 13.34
C GLY A 14 -4.96 2.73 12.47
N GLU A 15 -4.94 1.43 12.23
CA GLU A 15 -3.89 0.75 11.47
C GLU A 15 -3.98 1.08 9.98
N LEU A 16 -2.86 1.57 9.43
CA LEU A 16 -2.74 1.95 8.04
C LEU A 16 -2.76 0.71 7.15
N GLN A 17 -3.87 0.48 6.45
CA GLN A 17 -3.98 -0.66 5.52
C GLN A 17 -3.18 -0.43 4.24
N GLN A 18 -3.22 0.78 3.68
CA GLN A 18 -2.49 1.16 2.47
C GLN A 18 -2.17 2.65 2.46
N PHE A 19 -1.07 3.03 1.80
CA PHE A 19 -0.69 4.40 1.50
C PHE A 19 -0.47 4.56 0.00
N TRP A 20 -1.11 5.57 -0.59
CA TRP A 20 -1.10 5.80 -2.04
C TRP A 20 -0.47 7.15 -2.38
N VAL A 21 0.28 7.16 -3.47
CA VAL A 21 0.81 8.38 -4.09
C VAL A 21 0.51 8.31 -5.57
N GLU A 22 -0.06 9.39 -6.09
CA GLU A 22 -0.34 9.60 -7.51
C GLU A 22 0.46 10.81 -7.98
N SER A 23 1.06 10.69 -9.16
CA SER A 23 1.78 11.74 -9.84
C SER A 23 1.58 11.64 -11.35
N GLU A 24 1.96 12.68 -12.08
CA GLU A 24 1.93 12.66 -13.56
C GLU A 24 2.82 11.56 -14.15
N SER A 25 3.88 11.18 -13.44
CA SER A 25 4.83 10.15 -13.88
C SER A 25 4.40 8.73 -13.52
N GLY A 26 3.41 8.56 -12.63
CA GLY A 26 2.96 7.24 -12.22
C GLY A 26 2.28 7.20 -10.86
N ASN A 27 2.15 5.98 -10.34
CA ASN A 27 1.54 5.73 -9.05
C ASN A 27 2.40 4.81 -8.20
N LEU A 28 2.26 4.95 -6.89
CA LEU A 28 2.86 4.13 -5.87
C LEU A 28 1.80 3.68 -4.85
N ILE A 29 1.84 2.40 -4.48
CA ILE A 29 1.10 1.85 -3.35
C ILE A 29 2.08 1.18 -2.40
N LEU A 30 1.97 1.51 -1.11
CA LEU A 30 2.59 0.80 0.00
C LEU A 30 1.50 0.11 0.82
N ALA A 31 1.60 -1.19 1.03
CA ALA A 31 0.71 -1.95 1.90
C ALA A 31 1.55 -2.71 2.94
N PRO A 32 1.37 -2.46 4.25
CA PRO A 32 2.01 -3.27 5.28
C PRO A 32 1.60 -4.74 5.13
N LEU A 33 2.55 -5.62 5.40
CA LEU A 33 2.33 -7.06 5.52
C LEU A 33 2.69 -7.50 6.95
N SER A 34 2.22 -8.66 7.36
CA SER A 34 2.62 -9.29 8.62
C SER A 34 4.14 -9.43 8.75
N GLY A 35 4.66 -9.47 9.98
CA GLY A 35 6.11 -9.57 10.24
C GLY A 35 6.90 -8.27 10.01
N GLY A 36 6.24 -7.15 9.75
CA GLY A 36 6.89 -5.86 9.51
C GLY A 36 7.38 -5.66 8.08
N PHE A 37 7.01 -6.56 7.16
CA PHE A 37 7.28 -6.38 5.73
C PHE A 37 6.35 -5.32 5.12
N THR A 38 6.68 -4.87 3.91
CA THR A 38 5.87 -3.90 3.16
C THR A 38 5.85 -4.29 1.70
N LEU A 39 4.65 -4.45 1.15
CA LEU A 39 4.45 -4.59 -0.28
C LEU A 39 4.57 -3.22 -0.94
N PHE A 40 5.52 -3.09 -1.85
CA PHE A 40 5.74 -1.92 -2.68
C PHE A 40 5.28 -2.22 -4.11
N VAL A 41 4.33 -1.45 -4.64
CA VAL A 41 3.88 -1.55 -6.04
C VAL A 41 3.97 -0.19 -6.69
N SER A 42 4.69 -0.12 -7.81
CA SER A 42 4.78 1.08 -8.63
C SER A 42 4.29 0.83 -10.05
N SER A 43 3.82 1.89 -10.69
CA SER A 43 3.45 1.90 -12.11
C SER A 43 3.96 3.18 -12.75
N GLN A 44 4.30 3.12 -14.03
CA GLN A 44 4.68 4.29 -14.82
C GLN A 44 3.50 4.75 -15.70
N GLY A 45 3.40 6.07 -15.90
CA GLY A 45 2.35 6.69 -16.71
C GLY A 45 0.99 6.74 -16.00
N THR A 46 -0.05 7.14 -16.74
CA THR A 46 -1.42 7.23 -16.24
C THR A 46 -1.97 5.83 -15.94
N SER A 47 -1.79 5.39 -14.70
CA SER A 47 -2.34 4.12 -14.22
C SER A 47 -3.64 4.35 -13.45
N ASN A 48 -4.59 3.43 -13.61
CA ASN A 48 -5.83 3.47 -12.85
C ASN A 48 -5.55 3.04 -11.41
N ILE A 49 -5.42 3.99 -10.50
CA ILE A 49 -5.08 3.73 -9.09
C ILE A 49 -6.10 2.83 -8.39
N GLY A 50 -7.38 2.93 -8.75
CA GLY A 50 -8.44 2.04 -8.26
C GLY A 50 -8.21 0.59 -8.66
N ARG A 51 -7.74 0.35 -9.88
CA ARG A 51 -7.34 -0.99 -10.34
C ARG A 51 -6.10 -1.48 -9.60
N LEU A 52 -5.04 -0.67 -9.49
CA LEU A 52 -3.82 -1.04 -8.76
C LEU A 52 -4.12 -1.44 -7.31
N ARG A 53 -4.96 -0.67 -6.63
CA ARG A 53 -5.46 -0.98 -5.29
C ARG A 53 -6.16 -2.34 -5.24
N HIS A 54 -7.06 -2.59 -6.18
CA HIS A 54 -7.77 -3.87 -6.26
C HIS A 54 -6.81 -5.05 -6.45
N GLU A 55 -5.85 -4.92 -7.36
CA GLU A 55 -4.85 -5.96 -7.63
C GLU A 55 -3.94 -6.21 -6.42
N VAL A 56 -3.59 -5.17 -5.66
CA VAL A 56 -2.85 -5.28 -4.39
C VAL A 56 -3.68 -6.06 -3.37
N GLN A 57 -4.92 -5.64 -3.11
CA GLN A 57 -5.80 -6.32 -2.15
C GLN A 57 -6.00 -7.80 -2.48
N ALA A 58 -6.17 -8.13 -3.76
CA ALA A 58 -6.38 -9.51 -4.20
C ALA A 58 -5.14 -10.41 -4.02
N ARG A 59 -3.93 -9.85 -4.00
CA ARG A 59 -2.67 -10.62 -3.89
C ARG A 59 -2.05 -10.58 -2.51
N THR A 60 -2.43 -9.63 -1.65
CA THR A 60 -1.87 -9.50 -0.30
C THR A 60 -1.95 -10.81 0.48
N SER A 61 -3.11 -11.47 0.53
CA SER A 61 -3.26 -12.71 1.32
C SER A 61 -2.34 -13.84 0.82
N VAL A 62 -2.20 -13.98 -0.50
CA VAL A 62 -1.32 -14.97 -1.12
C VAL A 62 0.15 -14.67 -0.79
N ILE A 63 0.54 -13.41 -0.83
CA ILE A 63 1.91 -12.99 -0.46
C ILE A 63 2.16 -13.24 1.03
N GLU A 64 1.18 -12.94 1.90
CA GLU A 64 1.30 -13.20 3.33
C GLU A 64 1.45 -14.70 3.62
N ASP A 65 0.73 -15.57 2.90
CA ASP A 65 0.86 -17.01 3.05
C ASP A 65 2.26 -17.51 2.65
N LEU A 66 2.93 -16.84 1.68
CA LEU A 66 4.30 -17.17 1.27
C LEU A 66 5.39 -16.68 2.23
N LEU A 67 5.06 -15.72 3.10
CA LEU A 67 6.00 -15.16 4.09
C LEU A 67 5.97 -15.91 5.43
N ARG A 68 5.08 -16.89 5.59
CA ARG A 68 4.96 -17.74 6.79
C ARG A 68 5.98 -18.87 6.83
#